data_AF-A0A6I8W2P2-F1
#
_entry.id   AF-A0A6I8W2P2-F1
#
_cell.length_a   1.000
_cell.length_b   1.000
_cell.length_c   1.000
_cell.angle_alpha   90.00
_cell.angle_beta   90.00
_cell.angle_gamma   90.00
#
_symmetry.space_group_name_H-M   'P 1'
#
loop_
_entity.id
_entity.type
_entity.pdbx_description
1 polymer ?
#
loop_
_entity_poly.entity_id
_entity_poly.type
_entity_poly.pdbx_seq_one_letter_code
_entity_poly.pdbx_strand_id
1 'polypeptide(L)'
;MESTSATGRRRNNTRVNAEDNALDQITKEAEARLAARRQARAEAREIRMRELERQQKEQEQNADRVFDMQNSSTSFGSDSISAHPARLILGGLLNITRATASRRSSEDSLEDEGRSLRDFKYELKDVEERFRKAMITNAQLDNDRASQTYEVKLLKDKCETMQEAFAQLQREFKEKTRDCNAIKRNLDRTSLELKLVQGQLSERDSLIAEQGLLIVAIENADGSDAKRALVSVENANVLASVQGSLDVRIQKFCDEKQQLLSEVQKLQKMIKEYKSEGIVRRGSSSPCPFGKDNDYEAQREANKIISDYKYKLQKAEQEMANLQSSLARSETQVIRYKSTAEAAEKSESELKVERRKLQRENTSWRAYT
;
A
#
# COMPACT_ATOMS: atom_id res chain seq x y z
N MET A 1 -20.50 59.72 6.22
CA MET A 1 -21.27 59.19 7.35
C MET A 1 -22.16 58.10 6.75
N GLU A 2 -22.13 56.83 7.09
CA GLU A 2 -21.66 56.08 8.26
C GLU A 2 -21.68 54.61 7.82
N SER A 3 -20.61 53.83 7.99
CA SER A 3 -20.59 52.39 7.69
C SER A 3 -20.42 51.61 9.00
N THR A 4 -21.49 50.96 9.43
CA THR A 4 -21.51 50.10 10.62
C THR A 4 -20.88 48.75 10.29
N SER A 5 -19.71 48.48 10.87
CA SER A 5 -19.02 47.20 10.83
C SER A 5 -19.60 46.24 11.89
N ALA A 6 -20.24 45.15 11.45
CA ALA A 6 -20.64 44.06 12.32
C ALA A 6 -19.46 43.11 12.56
N THR A 7 -18.77 43.27 13.69
CA THR A 7 -17.69 42.37 14.12
C THR A 7 -18.28 41.10 14.72
N GLY A 8 -18.29 40.01 13.96
CA GLY A 8 -18.62 38.67 14.45
C GLY A 8 -17.59 38.17 15.47
N ARG A 9 -18.03 38.02 16.72
CA ARG A 9 -17.25 37.48 17.84
C ARG A 9 -16.94 36.00 17.58
N ARG A 10 -15.73 35.68 17.12
CA ARG A 10 -15.21 34.29 17.09
C ARG A 10 -15.22 33.73 18.51
N ARG A 11 -16.11 32.79 18.81
CA ARG A 11 -16.00 31.95 20.00
C ARG A 11 -14.78 31.05 19.82
N ASN A 12 -13.85 31.16 20.75
CA ASN A 12 -12.59 30.44 20.80
C ASN A 12 -12.77 28.92 20.65
N ASN A 13 -12.05 28.36 19.68
CA ASN A 13 -11.91 26.94 19.34
C ASN A 13 -11.13 26.13 20.40
N THR A 14 -10.92 26.69 21.59
CA THR A 14 -10.05 26.12 22.63
C THR A 14 -10.77 25.08 23.50
N ARG A 15 -12.10 25.15 23.62
CA ARG A 15 -12.90 24.15 24.37
C ARG A 15 -13.01 22.82 23.65
N VAL A 16 -13.17 22.82 22.32
CA VAL A 16 -13.22 21.60 21.50
C VAL A 16 -11.90 20.84 21.58
N ASN A 17 -10.77 21.55 21.51
CA ASN A 17 -9.44 20.95 21.69
C ASN A 17 -9.21 20.38 23.11
N ALA A 18 -9.78 20.99 24.15
CA ALA A 18 -9.64 20.49 25.52
C ALA A 18 -10.48 19.23 25.76
N GLU A 19 -11.67 19.16 25.16
CA GLU A 19 -12.56 17.99 25.20
C GLU A 19 -11.97 16.84 24.37
N ASP A 20 -11.46 17.10 23.17
CA ASP A 20 -10.79 16.10 22.33
C ASP A 20 -9.52 15.55 23.00
N ASN A 21 -8.71 16.42 23.62
CA ASN A 21 -7.54 16.00 24.39
C ASN A 21 -7.93 15.14 25.62
N ALA A 22 -9.07 15.43 26.26
CA ALA A 22 -9.57 14.64 27.38
C ALA A 22 -10.06 13.26 26.91
N LEU A 23 -10.74 13.18 25.77
CA LEU A 23 -11.19 11.92 25.17
C LEU A 23 -10.01 11.04 24.74
N ASP A 24 -8.96 11.64 24.19
CA ASP A 24 -7.71 10.93 23.85
C ASP A 24 -7.01 10.37 25.09
N GLN A 25 -6.97 11.13 26.19
CA GLN A 25 -6.39 10.67 27.46
C GLN A 25 -7.19 9.50 28.05
N ILE A 26 -8.52 9.59 28.04
CA ILE A 26 -9.40 8.50 28.50
C ILE A 26 -9.18 7.24 27.66
N THR A 27 -9.04 7.38 26.34
CA THR A 27 -8.82 6.26 25.43
C THR A 27 -7.47 5.60 25.69
N LYS A 28 -6.39 6.38 25.82
CA LYS A 28 -5.05 5.89 26.16
C LYS A 28 -5.00 5.22 27.54
N GLU A 29 -5.68 5.79 28.53
CA GLU A 29 -5.75 5.21 29.87
C GLU A 29 -6.55 3.89 29.89
N ALA A 30 -7.65 3.82 29.13
CA ALA A 30 -8.43 2.59 28.96
C ALA A 30 -7.62 1.50 28.25
N GLU A 31 -6.86 1.86 27.21
CA GLU A 31 -5.97 0.95 26.50
C GLU A 31 -4.83 0.45 27.40
N ALA A 32 -4.18 1.33 28.15
CA ALA A 32 -3.13 0.98 29.10
C ALA A 32 -3.66 0.04 30.20
N ARG A 33 -4.86 0.31 30.73
CA ARG A 33 -5.53 -0.60 31.69
C ARG A 33 -5.84 -1.96 31.09
N LEU A 34 -6.29 -2.01 29.84
CA LEU A 34 -6.55 -3.27 29.15
C LEU A 34 -5.25 -4.06 28.90
N ALA A 35 -4.17 -3.38 28.49
CA ALA A 35 -2.85 -3.96 28.31
C ALA A 35 -2.28 -4.53 29.62
N ALA A 36 -2.36 -3.76 30.72
CA ALA A 36 -1.95 -4.23 32.05
C ALA A 36 -2.76 -5.46 32.49
N ARG A 37 -4.07 -5.50 32.21
CA ARG A 37 -4.91 -6.66 32.52
C ARG A 37 -4.53 -7.89 31.68
N ARG A 38 -4.17 -7.70 30.41
CA ARG A 38 -3.65 -8.77 29.54
C ARG A 38 -2.32 -9.30 30.04
N GLN A 39 -1.41 -8.41 30.45
CA GLN A 39 -0.12 -8.79 31.02
C GLN A 39 -0.27 -9.56 32.33
N ALA A 40 -1.10 -9.07 33.26
CA ALA A 40 -1.38 -9.78 34.51
C ALA A 40 -2.00 -11.16 34.29
N ARG A 41 -2.87 -11.31 33.28
CA ARG A 41 -3.40 -12.63 32.88
C ARG A 41 -2.30 -13.52 32.30
N ALA A 42 -1.39 -12.98 31.48
CA ALA A 42 -0.26 -13.73 30.94
C ALA A 42 0.71 -14.19 32.03
N GLU A 43 1.05 -13.31 32.98
CA GLU A 43 1.88 -13.64 34.14
C GLU A 43 1.19 -14.69 35.05
N ALA A 44 -0.12 -14.59 35.26
CA ALA A 44 -0.87 -15.61 35.99
C ALA A 44 -0.87 -16.98 35.29
N ARG A 45 -0.95 -16.99 33.94
CA ARG A 45 -0.78 -18.23 33.14
C ARG A 45 0.61 -18.81 33.32
N GLU A 46 1.63 -17.97 33.31
CA GLU A 46 3.03 -18.39 33.45
C GLU A 46 3.34 -18.94 34.85
N ILE A 47 2.87 -18.29 35.90
CA ILE A 47 3.02 -18.78 37.29
C ILE A 47 2.34 -20.14 37.45
N ARG A 48 1.11 -20.26 36.95
CA ARG A 48 0.36 -21.53 37.01
C ARG A 48 1.06 -22.64 36.23
N MET A 49 1.70 -22.31 35.11
CA MET A 49 2.48 -23.27 34.32
C MET A 49 3.70 -23.78 35.07
N ARG A 50 4.49 -22.87 35.65
CA ARG A 50 5.65 -23.26 36.46
C ARG A 50 5.25 -24.11 37.67
N GLU A 51 4.10 -23.84 38.28
CA GLU A 51 3.62 -24.64 39.41
C GLU A 51 3.15 -26.04 39.01
N LEU A 52 2.50 -26.18 37.85
CA LEU A 52 2.15 -27.50 37.31
C LEU A 52 3.40 -28.30 36.93
N GLU A 53 4.40 -27.67 36.31
CA GLU A 53 5.69 -28.31 36.01
C GLU A 53 6.41 -28.76 37.29
N ARG A 54 6.37 -27.94 38.35
CA ARG A 54 6.91 -28.30 39.66
C ARG A 54 6.16 -29.49 40.26
N GLN A 55 4.83 -29.52 40.19
CA GLN A 55 4.03 -30.65 40.69
C GLN A 55 4.32 -31.94 39.93
N GLN A 56 4.46 -31.88 38.60
CA GLN A 56 4.87 -33.04 37.80
C GLN A 56 6.25 -33.56 38.22
N LYS A 57 7.22 -32.66 38.38
CA LYS A 57 8.58 -33.03 38.80
C LYS A 57 8.62 -33.61 40.21
N GLU A 58 7.78 -33.11 41.13
CA GLU A 58 7.67 -33.63 42.49
C GLU A 58 7.00 -35.02 42.51
N GLN A 59 5.99 -35.25 41.65
CA GLN A 59 5.37 -36.56 41.48
C GLN A 59 6.33 -37.58 40.86
N GLU A 60 7.13 -37.18 39.87
CA GLU A 60 8.19 -38.02 39.27
C GLU A 60 9.23 -38.41 40.32
N GLN A 61 9.75 -37.45 41.08
CA GLN A 61 10.69 -37.73 42.18
C GLN A 61 10.08 -38.61 43.27
N ASN A 62 8.79 -38.47 43.56
CA ASN A 62 8.12 -39.31 44.54
C ASN A 62 7.90 -40.73 44.00
N ALA A 63 7.59 -40.88 42.71
CA ALA A 63 7.52 -42.17 42.04
C ALA A 63 8.87 -42.90 42.05
N ASP A 64 9.96 -42.18 41.77
CA ASP A 64 11.33 -42.70 41.84
C ASP A 64 11.69 -43.15 43.26
N ARG A 65 11.35 -42.35 44.29
CA ARG A 65 11.58 -42.73 45.70
C ARG A 65 10.79 -43.98 46.11
N VAL A 66 9.54 -44.10 45.68
CA VAL A 66 8.71 -45.28 45.97
C VAL A 66 9.26 -46.50 45.24
N PHE A 67 9.73 -46.34 44.00
CA PHE A 67 10.39 -47.39 43.23
C PHE A 67 11.69 -47.88 43.90
N ASP A 68 12.55 -46.96 44.33
CA ASP A 68 13.81 -47.28 45.03
C ASP A 68 13.58 -47.96 46.38
N MET A 69 12.58 -47.51 47.15
CA MET A 69 12.19 -48.13 48.42
C MET A 69 11.62 -49.54 48.23
N GLN A 70 10.87 -49.76 47.15
CA GLN A 70 10.34 -51.08 46.82
C GLN A 70 11.44 -52.03 46.30
N ASN A 71 12.43 -51.51 45.57
CA ASN A 71 13.55 -52.31 45.05
C ASN A 71 14.59 -52.67 46.14
N SER A 72 14.79 -51.78 47.12
CA SER A 72 15.62 -52.06 48.31
C SER A 72 14.96 -53.04 49.29
N SER A 73 13.62 -53.09 49.36
CA SER A 73 12.89 -54.10 50.13
C SER A 73 12.96 -55.52 49.54
N THR A 74 13.36 -55.67 48.27
CA THR A 74 13.56 -56.97 47.62
C THR A 74 15.00 -57.50 47.66
N SER A 75 15.97 -56.73 48.21
CA SER A 75 17.40 -57.11 48.20
C SER A 75 17.98 -57.53 49.56
N PHE A 76 17.18 -57.59 50.64
CA PHE A 76 17.67 -58.06 51.95
C PHE A 76 16.75 -59.14 52.51
N GLY A 77 17.06 -60.38 52.18
CA GLY A 77 16.68 -61.51 53.00
C GLY A 77 17.61 -61.61 54.22
N SER A 78 17.00 -61.91 55.38
CA SER A 78 17.59 -62.32 56.67
C SER A 78 17.82 -61.22 57.73
N ASP A 79 17.03 -61.37 58.80
CA ASP A 79 17.27 -61.04 60.22
C ASP A 79 17.38 -59.57 60.68
N SER A 80 16.34 -59.09 61.38
CA SER A 80 16.37 -58.89 62.86
C SER A 80 15.22 -57.99 63.39
N ILE A 81 14.50 -58.54 64.37
CA ILE A 81 13.97 -57.96 65.62
C ILE A 81 13.62 -56.45 65.67
N SER A 82 12.31 -56.18 65.81
CA SER A 82 11.62 -55.17 66.64
C SER A 82 12.25 -53.77 66.87
N ALA A 83 11.51 -52.71 66.49
CA ALA A 83 11.06 -51.65 67.40
C ALA A 83 10.15 -50.64 66.64
N HIS A 84 9.03 -50.24 67.26
CA HIS A 84 8.08 -49.24 66.76
C HIS A 84 8.70 -47.85 66.56
N PRO A 85 8.01 -46.94 65.82
CA PRO A 85 7.24 -45.93 66.56
C PRO A 85 5.83 -45.59 66.00
N ALA A 86 5.01 -45.14 66.96
CA ALA A 86 3.79 -44.31 66.92
C ALA A 86 3.81 -43.16 65.87
N ARG A 87 2.74 -42.51 65.40
CA ARG A 87 1.31 -42.30 65.77
C ARG A 87 0.71 -41.48 64.60
N LEU A 88 -0.59 -41.62 64.27
CA LEU A 88 -1.60 -40.55 64.43
C LEU A 88 -2.98 -40.96 63.91
N ILE A 89 -3.97 -40.61 64.71
CA ILE A 89 -5.41 -40.78 64.55
C ILE A 89 -6.00 -39.59 63.78
N LEU A 90 -7.10 -39.86 63.07
CA LEU A 90 -8.30 -39.02 62.78
C LEU A 90 -8.59 -39.05 61.27
N GLY A 91 -9.74 -39.44 60.73
CA GLY A 91 -11.08 -39.69 61.25
C GLY A 91 -12.06 -39.21 60.17
N GLY A 92 -12.92 -40.08 59.62
CA GLY A 92 -13.84 -39.66 58.55
C GLY A 92 -14.62 -40.77 57.86
N LEU A 93 -15.62 -41.31 58.56
CA LEU A 93 -16.94 -41.72 58.07
C LEU A 93 -17.06 -42.38 56.68
N LEU A 94 -17.26 -43.71 56.63
CA LEU A 94 -18.36 -44.28 55.84
C LEU A 94 -18.98 -45.49 56.59
N ASN A 95 -20.26 -45.30 56.88
CA ASN A 95 -21.17 -46.18 57.57
C ASN A 95 -21.79 -47.15 56.55
N ILE A 96 -21.46 -48.45 56.61
CA ILE A 96 -22.24 -49.48 55.92
C ILE A 96 -22.74 -50.50 56.94
N THR A 97 -24.05 -50.50 57.04
CA THR A 97 -24.92 -51.34 57.84
C THR A 97 -24.67 -52.83 57.64
N ARG A 98 -24.40 -53.50 58.76
CA ARG A 98 -24.65 -54.90 59.09
C ARG A 98 -25.86 -55.46 58.33
N ALA A 99 -25.63 -56.44 57.47
CA ALA A 99 -26.63 -57.42 57.08
C ALA A 99 -26.18 -58.79 57.60
N THR A 100 -26.98 -59.33 58.49
CA THR A 100 -26.92 -60.69 59.01
C THR A 100 -27.18 -61.69 57.88
N ALA A 101 -26.25 -62.62 57.64
CA ALA A 101 -26.55 -63.83 56.89
C ALA A 101 -25.80 -65.02 57.50
N SER A 102 -26.52 -65.68 58.40
CA SER A 102 -26.60 -67.13 58.59
C SER A 102 -25.31 -67.96 58.60
N ARG A 103 -24.88 -68.30 59.83
CA ARG A 103 -24.10 -69.49 60.16
C ARG A 103 -24.90 -70.77 59.89
N ARG A 104 -24.54 -71.53 58.85
CA ARG A 104 -24.78 -72.97 58.61
C ARG A 104 -23.68 -73.34 57.59
N SER A 105 -22.87 -74.39 57.67
CA SER A 105 -22.91 -75.66 58.38
C SER A 105 -21.57 -76.37 58.06
N SER A 106 -21.18 -77.32 58.93
CA SER A 106 -20.27 -78.46 58.72
C SER A 106 -18.79 -78.19 58.42
N GLU A 107 -17.99 -78.24 59.49
CA GLU A 107 -16.66 -78.83 59.52
C GLU A 107 -16.74 -80.31 59.13
N ASP A 108 -16.15 -80.69 57.98
CA ASP A 108 -15.66 -82.04 57.69
C ASP A 108 -14.83 -82.02 56.40
N SER A 109 -13.51 -81.75 56.46
CA SER A 109 -12.55 -82.09 55.39
C SER A 109 -11.09 -81.82 55.78
N LEU A 110 -10.58 -82.48 56.83
CA LEU A 110 -9.21 -82.30 57.36
C LEU A 110 -8.07 -82.92 56.50
N GLU A 111 -8.25 -83.06 55.18
CA GLU A 111 -7.17 -83.47 54.25
C GLU A 111 -7.12 -82.66 52.93
N ASP A 112 -7.98 -81.65 52.73
CA ASP A 112 -8.00 -80.78 51.53
C ASP A 112 -7.61 -79.32 51.82
N GLU A 113 -7.30 -78.93 53.07
CA GLU A 113 -6.84 -77.57 53.37
C GLU A 113 -5.54 -77.20 52.65
N GLY A 114 -4.68 -78.17 52.32
CA GLY A 114 -3.40 -77.92 51.65
C GLY A 114 -3.53 -77.52 50.17
N ARG A 115 -4.58 -77.98 49.47
CA ARG A 115 -4.88 -77.56 48.09
C ARG A 115 -5.76 -76.32 48.08
N SER A 116 -6.79 -76.29 48.93
CA SER A 116 -7.70 -75.15 49.08
C SER A 116 -7.01 -73.85 49.53
N LEU A 117 -6.12 -73.89 50.54
CA LEU A 117 -5.34 -72.70 50.95
C LEU A 117 -4.39 -72.21 49.86
N ARG A 118 -3.87 -73.12 49.05
CA ARG A 118 -2.96 -72.78 47.95
C ARG A 118 -3.72 -72.06 46.84
N ASP A 119 -4.91 -72.55 46.50
CA ASP A 119 -5.80 -71.95 45.51
C ASP A 119 -6.34 -70.58 45.98
N PHE A 120 -6.77 -70.45 47.24
CA PHE A 120 -7.12 -69.15 47.82
C PHE A 120 -5.95 -68.17 47.84
N LYS A 121 -4.71 -68.65 48.04
CA LYS A 121 -3.51 -67.81 47.96
C LYS A 121 -3.23 -67.36 46.53
N TYR A 122 -3.54 -68.17 45.51
CA TYR A 122 -3.41 -67.77 44.11
C TYR A 122 -4.52 -66.79 43.71
N GLU A 123 -5.76 -67.00 44.13
CA GLU A 123 -6.88 -66.08 43.89
C GLU A 123 -6.65 -64.73 44.58
N LEU A 124 -6.18 -64.74 45.84
CA LEU A 124 -5.82 -63.53 46.57
C LEU A 124 -4.73 -62.76 45.81
N LYS A 125 -3.70 -63.46 45.32
CA LYS A 125 -2.66 -62.84 44.49
C LYS A 125 -3.19 -62.27 43.17
N ASP A 126 -4.10 -62.96 42.49
CA ASP A 126 -4.71 -62.47 41.23
C ASP A 126 -5.57 -61.22 41.49
N VAL A 127 -6.34 -61.20 42.59
CA VAL A 127 -7.10 -60.02 43.02
C VAL A 127 -6.18 -58.87 43.41
N GLU A 128 -5.10 -59.14 44.15
CA GLU A 128 -4.08 -58.15 44.49
C GLU A 128 -3.41 -57.56 43.24
N GLU A 129 -3.09 -58.40 42.25
CA GLU A 129 -2.48 -57.96 41.00
C GLU A 129 -3.45 -57.13 40.14
N ARG A 130 -4.73 -57.52 40.09
CA ARG A 130 -5.80 -56.73 39.43
C ARG A 130 -6.01 -55.38 40.11
N PHE A 131 -6.02 -55.36 41.44
CA PHE A 131 -6.11 -54.12 42.21
C PHE A 131 -4.91 -53.21 41.95
N ARG A 132 -3.69 -53.76 41.92
CA ARG A 132 -2.48 -53.00 41.56
C ARG A 132 -2.58 -52.41 40.14
N LYS A 133 -3.01 -53.21 39.15
CA LYS A 133 -3.21 -52.73 37.77
C LYS A 133 -4.25 -51.60 37.72
N ALA A 134 -5.38 -51.76 38.41
CA ALA A 134 -6.42 -50.74 38.49
C ALA A 134 -5.94 -49.45 39.17
N MET A 135 -5.12 -49.56 40.22
CA MET A 135 -4.52 -48.39 40.88
C MET A 135 -3.56 -47.63 39.95
N ILE A 136 -2.73 -48.36 39.18
CA ILE A 136 -1.82 -47.75 38.21
C ILE A 136 -2.60 -47.04 37.10
N THR A 137 -3.62 -47.69 36.52
CA THR A 137 -4.42 -47.06 35.46
C THR A 137 -5.24 -45.88 35.99
N ASN A 138 -5.76 -45.95 37.22
CA ASN A 138 -6.47 -44.84 37.83
C ASN A 138 -5.53 -43.63 38.04
N ALA A 139 -4.30 -43.85 38.50
CA ALA A 139 -3.31 -42.79 38.62
C ALA A 139 -2.93 -42.18 37.25
N GLN A 140 -2.82 -43.01 36.21
CA GLN A 140 -2.61 -42.53 34.83
C GLN A 140 -3.78 -41.66 34.34
N LEU A 141 -5.02 -42.11 34.56
CA LEU A 141 -6.21 -41.36 34.19
C LEU A 141 -6.32 -40.01 34.92
N ASP A 142 -5.92 -39.95 36.20
CA ASP A 142 -5.89 -38.69 36.95
C ASP A 142 -4.85 -37.71 36.39
N ASN A 143 -3.68 -38.20 35.96
CA ASN A 143 -2.66 -37.39 35.29
C ASN A 143 -3.16 -36.88 33.93
N ASP A 144 -3.76 -37.74 33.11
CA ASP A 144 -4.32 -37.37 31.82
C ASP A 144 -5.45 -36.34 31.98
N ARG A 145 -6.33 -36.55 32.97
CA ARG A 145 -7.39 -35.60 33.32
C ARG A 145 -6.82 -34.24 33.73
N ALA A 146 -5.76 -34.21 34.54
CA ALA A 146 -5.10 -32.98 34.95
C ALA A 146 -4.48 -32.25 33.74
N SER A 147 -3.80 -32.99 32.86
CA SER A 147 -3.20 -32.48 31.63
C SER A 147 -4.25 -31.89 30.67
N GLN A 148 -5.31 -32.63 30.37
CA GLN A 148 -6.41 -32.15 29.52
C GLN A 148 -7.13 -30.94 30.13
N THR A 149 -7.30 -30.93 31.47
CA THR A 149 -7.90 -29.78 32.17
C THR A 149 -7.04 -28.53 32.01
N TYR A 150 -5.71 -28.67 32.00
CA TYR A 150 -4.79 -27.57 31.73
C TYR A 150 -4.90 -27.10 30.27
N GLU A 151 -4.89 -28.03 29.31
CA GLU A 151 -5.01 -27.70 27.89
C GLU A 151 -6.31 -26.95 27.57
N VAL A 152 -7.45 -27.40 28.12
CA VAL A 152 -8.74 -26.71 27.97
C VAL A 152 -8.67 -25.27 28.50
N LYS A 153 -7.99 -25.03 29.63
CA LYS A 153 -7.82 -23.67 30.17
C LYS A 153 -7.00 -22.82 29.22
N LEU A 154 -5.88 -23.34 28.71
CA LEU A 154 -5.02 -22.64 27.76
C LEU A 154 -5.76 -22.31 26.46
N LEU A 155 -6.61 -23.22 25.96
CA LEU A 155 -7.42 -22.99 24.77
C LEU A 155 -8.50 -21.94 25.01
N LYS A 156 -9.21 -21.96 26.14
CA LYS A 156 -10.17 -20.90 26.51
C LYS A 156 -9.50 -19.54 26.56
N ASP A 157 -8.34 -19.50 27.18
CA ASP A 157 -7.48 -18.34 27.30
C ASP A 157 -7.05 -17.76 25.94
N LYS A 158 -6.72 -18.63 24.98
CA LYS A 158 -6.43 -18.25 23.59
C LYS A 158 -7.69 -17.75 22.87
N CYS A 159 -8.82 -18.43 23.03
CA CYS A 159 -10.10 -18.01 22.47
C CYS A 159 -10.50 -16.61 22.94
N GLU A 160 -10.36 -16.31 24.23
CA GLU A 160 -10.64 -14.97 24.79
C GLU A 160 -9.73 -13.91 24.17
N THR A 161 -8.41 -14.17 24.05
CA THR A 161 -7.50 -13.22 23.41
C THR A 161 -7.84 -12.96 21.94
N MET A 162 -8.26 -14.00 21.21
CA MET A 162 -8.67 -13.88 19.82
C MET A 162 -9.98 -13.10 19.68
N GLN A 163 -10.95 -13.31 20.57
CA GLN A 163 -12.20 -12.56 20.61
C GLN A 163 -11.96 -11.07 20.91
N GLU A 164 -11.08 -10.76 21.86
CA GLU A 164 -10.72 -9.37 22.16
C GLU A 164 -10.02 -8.69 20.97
N ALA A 165 -9.08 -9.38 20.31
CA ALA A 165 -8.39 -8.87 19.12
C ALA A 165 -9.36 -8.63 17.95
N PHE A 166 -10.30 -9.55 17.74
CA PHE A 166 -11.35 -9.39 16.73
C PHE A 166 -12.24 -8.16 17.03
N ALA A 167 -12.63 -7.96 18.29
CA ALA A 167 -13.41 -6.80 18.70
C ALA A 167 -12.65 -5.48 18.50
N GLN A 168 -11.33 -5.46 18.73
CA GLN A 168 -10.46 -4.31 18.44
C GLN A 168 -10.42 -4.03 16.94
N LEU A 169 -10.14 -5.06 16.13
CA LEU A 169 -10.08 -4.93 14.66
C LEU A 169 -11.41 -4.43 14.07
N GLN A 170 -12.56 -4.87 14.61
CA GLN A 170 -13.86 -4.35 14.20
C GLN A 170 -14.05 -2.86 14.50
N ARG A 171 -13.53 -2.35 15.63
CA ARG A 171 -13.60 -0.93 15.97
C ARG A 171 -12.73 -0.11 15.04
N GLU A 172 -11.50 -0.54 14.82
CA GLU A 172 -10.56 0.10 13.89
C GLU A 172 -11.11 0.14 12.47
N PHE A 173 -11.71 -0.96 12.00
CA PHE A 173 -12.36 -1.00 10.68
C PHE A 173 -13.47 0.05 10.56
N LYS A 174 -14.32 0.20 11.59
CA LYS A 174 -15.39 1.21 11.61
C LYS A 174 -14.81 2.63 11.60
N GLU A 175 -13.73 2.87 12.33
CA GLU A 175 -13.03 4.16 12.36
C GLU A 175 -12.41 4.50 11.00
N LYS A 176 -11.64 3.58 10.41
CA LYS A 176 -11.06 3.77 9.07
C LYS A 176 -12.12 3.97 7.99
N THR A 177 -13.29 3.33 8.14
CA THR A 177 -14.43 3.58 7.24
C THR A 177 -14.96 5.01 7.40
N ARG A 178 -15.05 5.54 8.63
CA ARG A 178 -15.45 6.93 8.88
C ARG A 178 -14.44 7.92 8.29
N ASP A 179 -13.14 7.68 8.50
CA ASP A 179 -12.06 8.51 7.95
C ASP A 179 -12.11 8.53 6.41
N CYS A 180 -12.25 7.35 5.80
CA CYS A 180 -12.38 7.23 4.34
C CYS A 180 -13.57 8.04 3.81
N ASN A 181 -14.71 7.97 4.49
CA ASN A 181 -15.89 8.74 4.11
C ASN A 181 -15.71 10.25 4.32
N ALA A 182 -15.01 10.68 5.36
CA ALA A 182 -14.67 12.08 5.58
C ALA A 182 -13.74 12.62 4.49
N ILE A 183 -12.70 11.87 4.12
CA ILE A 183 -11.77 12.23 3.05
C ILE A 183 -12.51 12.31 1.70
N LYS A 184 -13.41 11.38 1.40
CA LYS A 184 -14.24 11.44 0.18
C LYS A 184 -15.06 12.73 0.09
N ARG A 185 -15.74 13.11 1.17
CA ARG A 185 -16.50 14.38 1.21
C ARG A 185 -15.61 15.60 0.99
N ASN A 186 -14.40 15.60 1.58
CA ASN A 186 -13.44 16.67 1.38
C ASN A 186 -12.93 16.72 -0.07
N LEU A 187 -12.67 15.56 -0.68
CA LEU A 187 -12.28 15.44 -2.09
C LEU A 187 -13.38 15.95 -3.03
N ASP A 188 -14.63 15.58 -2.76
CA ASP A 188 -15.78 16.05 -3.55
C ASP A 188 -15.90 17.58 -3.47
N ARG A 189 -15.74 18.13 -2.26
CA ARG A 189 -15.76 19.58 -2.03
C ARG A 189 -14.62 20.29 -2.79
N THR A 190 -13.39 19.82 -2.65
CA THR A 190 -12.24 20.45 -3.30
C THR A 190 -12.29 20.29 -4.82
N SER A 191 -12.85 19.19 -5.33
CA SER A 191 -13.12 19.01 -6.76
C SER A 191 -14.13 20.03 -7.29
N LEU A 192 -15.20 20.30 -6.53
CA LEU A 192 -16.17 21.35 -6.89
C LEU A 192 -15.53 22.74 -6.88
N GLU A 193 -14.74 23.06 -5.85
CA GLU A 193 -14.01 24.34 -5.75
C GLU A 193 -13.01 24.49 -6.92
N LEU A 194 -12.30 23.43 -7.29
CA LEU A 194 -11.39 23.42 -8.43
C LEU A 194 -12.14 23.70 -9.75
N LYS A 195 -13.27 23.02 -9.99
CA LYS A 195 -14.09 23.25 -11.20
C LYS A 195 -14.62 24.68 -11.27
N LEU A 196 -15.03 25.24 -10.12
CA LEU A 196 -15.49 26.62 -10.06
C LEU A 196 -14.36 27.59 -10.45
N VAL A 197 -13.17 27.45 -9.86
CA VAL A 197 -12.02 28.32 -10.17
C VAL A 197 -11.56 28.15 -11.61
N GLN A 198 -11.55 26.92 -12.15
CA GLN A 198 -11.26 26.67 -13.56
C GLN A 198 -12.29 27.34 -14.48
N GLY A 199 -13.59 27.27 -14.14
CA GLY A 199 -14.64 27.97 -14.86
C GLY A 199 -14.44 29.49 -14.86
N GLN A 200 -14.16 30.08 -13.70
CA GLN A 200 -13.87 31.51 -13.56
C GLN A 200 -12.63 31.95 -14.36
N LEU A 201 -11.58 31.12 -14.39
CA LEU A 201 -10.39 31.37 -15.19
C LEU A 201 -10.70 31.32 -16.69
N SER A 202 -11.48 30.32 -17.14
CA SER A 202 -11.90 30.19 -18.53
C SER A 202 -12.78 31.37 -18.97
N GLU A 203 -13.69 31.83 -18.12
CA GLU A 203 -14.52 33.01 -18.38
C GLU A 203 -13.64 34.27 -18.49
N ARG A 204 -12.71 34.46 -17.56
CA ARG A 204 -11.74 35.56 -17.61
C ARG A 204 -10.90 35.53 -18.90
N ASP A 205 -10.39 34.36 -19.30
CA ASP A 205 -9.58 34.22 -20.51
C ASP A 205 -10.43 34.46 -21.78
N SER A 206 -11.71 34.07 -21.77
CA SER A 206 -12.65 34.35 -22.87
C SER A 206 -12.93 35.84 -23.00
N LEU A 207 -13.22 36.53 -21.89
CA LEU A 207 -13.42 37.98 -21.87
C LEU A 207 -12.17 38.74 -22.34
N ILE A 208 -10.98 38.29 -21.95
CA ILE A 208 -9.71 38.86 -22.43
C ILE A 208 -9.59 38.70 -23.96
N ALA A 209 -9.90 37.52 -24.49
CA ALA A 209 -9.84 37.24 -25.92
C ALA A 209 -10.89 38.06 -26.72
N GLU A 210 -12.09 38.23 -26.18
CA GLU A 210 -13.15 39.08 -26.78
C GLU A 210 -12.70 40.55 -26.90
N GLN A 211 -11.86 41.04 -25.99
CA GLN A 211 -11.26 42.38 -26.09
C GLN A 211 -10.04 42.43 -27.03
N GLY A 212 -9.74 41.36 -27.77
CA GLY A 212 -8.62 41.30 -28.71
C GLY A 212 -7.24 41.23 -28.04
N LEU A 213 -7.20 40.77 -26.79
CA LEU A 213 -5.97 40.60 -26.01
C LEU A 213 -5.67 39.10 -25.84
N LEU A 214 -4.39 38.77 -25.74
CA LEU A 214 -3.88 37.43 -25.46
C LEU A 214 -2.90 37.49 -24.28
N ILE A 215 -2.94 36.45 -23.45
CA ILE A 215 -1.98 36.28 -22.36
C ILE A 215 -0.74 35.58 -22.92
N VAL A 216 0.39 36.29 -22.92
CA VAL A 216 1.69 35.74 -23.35
C VAL A 216 2.56 35.50 -22.13
N ALA A 217 3.17 34.31 -22.07
CA ALA A 217 4.19 33.99 -21.08
C ALA A 217 5.50 34.68 -21.45
N ILE A 218 6.05 35.43 -20.49
CA ILE A 218 7.37 36.04 -20.55
C ILE A 218 8.30 35.12 -19.76
N GLU A 219 8.98 34.24 -20.49
CA GLU A 219 10.01 33.37 -19.94
C GLU A 219 11.15 34.22 -19.38
N ASN A 220 11.48 34.01 -18.10
CA ASN A 220 12.69 34.58 -17.51
C ASN A 220 13.91 33.81 -18.06
N ALA A 221 15.07 34.47 -18.16
CA ALA A 221 16.32 33.83 -18.60
C ALA A 221 16.70 32.59 -17.76
N ASP A 222 16.15 32.50 -16.54
CA ASP A 222 16.50 31.53 -15.51
C ASP A 222 15.57 30.29 -15.50
N GLY A 223 14.54 30.26 -16.36
CA GLY A 223 13.55 29.17 -16.41
C GLY A 223 12.56 29.13 -15.24
N SER A 224 12.54 30.16 -14.40
CA SER A 224 11.57 30.35 -13.32
C SER A 224 10.22 30.89 -13.83
N ASP A 225 9.20 30.84 -12.97
CA ASP A 225 7.80 31.13 -13.30
C ASP A 225 7.64 32.35 -14.22
N ALA A 226 7.10 32.11 -15.41
CA ALA A 226 7.02 33.10 -16.47
C ALA A 226 5.99 34.17 -16.10
N LYS A 227 6.41 35.43 -16.01
CA LYS A 227 5.47 36.55 -15.84
C LYS A 227 4.50 36.53 -17.02
N ARG A 228 3.21 36.79 -16.76
CA ARG A 228 2.20 36.85 -17.81
C ARG A 228 1.92 38.30 -18.16
N ALA A 229 1.92 38.62 -19.45
CA ALA A 229 1.52 39.94 -19.94
C ALA A 229 0.33 39.83 -20.88
N LEU A 230 -0.52 40.85 -20.85
CA LEU A 230 -1.60 41.04 -21.81
C LEU A 230 -1.06 41.83 -23.01
N VAL A 231 -1.23 41.26 -24.19
CA VAL A 231 -0.74 41.82 -25.45
C VAL A 231 -1.85 41.70 -26.48
N SER A 232 -2.02 42.68 -27.37
CA SER A 232 -2.97 42.56 -28.48
C SER A 232 -2.67 41.33 -29.34
N VAL A 233 -3.69 40.72 -29.96
CA VAL A 233 -3.54 39.57 -30.86
C VAL A 233 -2.47 39.80 -31.94
N GLU A 234 -2.43 41.00 -32.55
CA GLU A 234 -1.44 41.35 -33.57
C GLU A 234 0.00 41.28 -33.03
N ASN A 235 0.28 42.01 -31.95
CA ASN A 235 1.59 41.98 -31.30
C ASN A 235 1.97 40.58 -30.79
N ALA A 236 1.01 39.77 -30.33
CA ALA A 236 1.27 38.38 -29.94
C ALA A 236 1.70 37.53 -31.14
N ASN A 237 1.07 37.70 -32.30
CA ASN A 237 1.46 37.01 -33.55
C ASN A 237 2.84 37.45 -34.04
N VAL A 238 3.14 38.76 -33.95
CA VAL A 238 4.49 39.27 -34.25
C VAL A 238 5.50 38.64 -33.29
N LEU A 239 5.25 38.67 -31.98
CA LEU A 239 6.13 38.06 -30.99
C LEU A 239 6.29 36.54 -31.17
N ALA A 240 5.32 35.85 -31.77
CA ALA A 240 5.41 34.42 -32.06
C ALA A 240 6.27 34.09 -33.30
N SER A 241 6.54 35.06 -34.18
CA SER A 241 7.33 34.82 -35.40
C SER A 241 8.82 34.61 -35.13
N VAL A 242 9.30 35.05 -33.97
CA VAL A 242 10.70 34.96 -33.56
C VAL A 242 10.80 34.17 -32.27
N GLN A 243 11.76 33.25 -32.18
CA GLN A 243 12.01 32.48 -30.96
C GLN A 243 13.04 33.15 -30.04
N GLY A 244 12.87 32.95 -28.73
CA GLY A 244 13.76 33.42 -27.65
C GLY A 244 13.00 34.13 -26.53
N SER A 245 13.74 34.58 -25.51
CA SER A 245 13.19 35.45 -24.48
C SER A 245 12.59 36.71 -25.11
N LEU A 246 11.71 37.41 -24.37
CA LEU A 246 11.09 38.64 -24.89
C LEU A 246 12.15 39.66 -25.35
N ASP A 247 13.23 39.83 -24.59
CA ASP A 247 14.33 40.74 -24.93
C ASP A 247 15.06 40.30 -26.20
N VAL A 248 15.32 39.00 -26.37
CA VAL A 248 15.96 38.45 -27.58
C VAL A 248 15.08 38.66 -28.81
N ARG A 249 13.76 38.49 -28.67
CA ARG A 249 12.81 38.72 -29.77
C ARG A 249 12.77 40.19 -30.17
N ILE A 250 12.69 41.10 -29.20
CA ILE A 250 12.70 42.55 -29.44
C ILE A 250 14.02 42.98 -30.12
N GLN A 251 15.17 42.47 -29.66
CA GLN A 251 16.45 42.79 -30.25
C GLN A 251 16.54 42.39 -31.72
N LYS A 252 16.08 41.17 -32.06
CA LYS A 252 16.05 40.71 -33.46
C LYS A 252 15.18 41.60 -34.36
N PHE A 253 14.00 42.02 -33.89
CA PHE A 253 13.17 42.96 -34.66
C PHE A 253 13.84 44.33 -34.83
N CYS A 254 14.58 44.81 -33.83
CA CYS A 254 15.37 46.04 -33.94
C CYS A 254 16.47 45.90 -34.99
N ASP A 255 17.19 44.78 -35.00
CA ASP A 255 18.27 44.51 -35.96
C ASP A 255 17.73 44.42 -37.40
N GLU A 256 16.63 43.69 -37.61
CA GLU A 256 15.96 43.59 -38.92
C GLU A 256 15.46 44.96 -39.41
N LYS A 257 14.84 45.75 -38.52
CA LYS A 257 14.41 47.12 -38.84
C LYS A 257 15.58 48.00 -39.27
N GLN A 258 16.73 47.91 -38.59
CA GLN A 258 17.93 48.66 -38.97
C GLN A 258 18.48 48.23 -40.33
N GLN A 259 18.52 46.93 -40.61
CA GLN A 259 18.94 46.39 -41.91
C GLN A 259 18.06 46.91 -43.04
N LEU A 260 16.73 46.80 -42.91
CA LEU A 260 15.78 47.30 -43.90
C LEU A 260 15.89 48.81 -44.12
N LEU A 261 16.07 49.60 -43.04
CA LEU A 261 16.29 51.04 -43.17
C LEU A 261 17.58 51.35 -43.96
N SER A 262 18.66 50.61 -43.72
CA SER A 262 19.90 50.78 -44.47
C SER A 262 19.73 50.44 -45.96
N GLU A 263 18.94 49.42 -46.28
CA GLU A 263 18.64 49.02 -47.65
C GLU A 263 17.77 50.05 -48.38
N VAL A 264 16.73 50.57 -47.71
CA VAL A 264 15.90 51.68 -48.22
C VAL A 264 16.76 52.92 -48.49
N GLN A 265 17.68 53.27 -47.59
CA GLN A 265 18.60 54.39 -47.80
C GLN A 265 19.53 54.16 -49.01
N LYS A 266 20.07 52.94 -49.18
CA LYS A 266 20.88 52.57 -50.36
C LYS A 266 20.05 52.68 -51.65
N LEU A 267 18.85 52.13 -51.66
CA LEU A 267 17.93 52.21 -52.81
C LEU A 267 17.57 53.65 -53.14
N GLN A 268 17.29 54.49 -52.14
CA GLN A 268 17.05 55.92 -52.34
C GLN A 268 18.28 56.64 -52.91
N LYS A 269 19.49 56.29 -52.47
CA LYS A 269 20.74 56.83 -53.03
C LYS A 269 20.90 56.42 -54.49
N MET A 270 20.72 55.14 -54.81
CA MET A 270 20.76 54.65 -56.20
C MET A 270 19.72 55.36 -57.08
N ILE A 271 18.47 55.51 -56.60
CA ILE A 271 17.44 56.25 -57.35
C ILE A 271 17.84 57.71 -57.60
N LYS A 272 18.44 58.38 -56.60
CA LYS A 272 18.96 59.75 -56.77
C LYS A 272 20.09 59.80 -57.80
N GLU A 273 21.01 58.84 -57.75
CA GLU A 273 22.11 58.69 -58.73
C GLU A 273 21.56 58.46 -60.15
N TYR A 274 20.65 57.49 -60.34
CA TYR A 274 19.98 57.26 -61.63
C TYR A 274 19.19 58.47 -62.14
N LYS A 275 18.56 59.25 -61.25
CA LYS A 275 17.90 60.50 -61.64
C LYS A 275 18.90 61.59 -62.04
N SER A 276 20.04 61.70 -61.36
CA SER A 276 21.10 62.63 -61.74
C SER A 276 21.81 62.24 -63.04
N GLU A 277 22.03 60.94 -63.28
CA GLU A 277 22.63 60.44 -64.53
C GLU A 277 21.63 60.48 -65.70
N GLY A 278 20.35 60.22 -65.44
CA GLY A 278 19.27 60.30 -66.44
C GLY A 278 18.92 61.72 -66.90
N ILE A 279 19.37 62.76 -66.18
CA ILE A 279 19.28 64.16 -66.62
C ILE A 279 20.42 64.51 -67.58
N VAL A 280 21.61 63.90 -67.42
CA VAL A 280 22.77 64.14 -68.30
C VAL A 280 22.68 63.39 -69.64
N ARG A 281 21.89 62.31 -69.72
CA ARG A 281 21.71 61.51 -70.95
C ARG A 281 20.50 61.89 -71.82
N ARG A 282 19.87 63.05 -71.62
CA ARG A 282 18.77 63.51 -72.48
C ARG A 282 19.22 64.35 -73.70
N GLY A 283 20.53 64.35 -73.99
CA GLY A 283 21.11 65.11 -75.09
C GLY A 283 22.31 64.41 -75.72
N SER A 284 22.19 63.14 -76.10
CA SER A 284 23.00 62.62 -77.21
C SER A 284 22.42 61.28 -77.67
N SER A 285 21.64 61.32 -78.74
CA SER A 285 21.38 60.16 -79.58
C SER A 285 22.69 59.79 -80.29
N SER A 286 23.44 58.87 -79.72
CA SER A 286 24.48 58.15 -80.45
C SER A 286 24.03 56.69 -80.60
N PRO A 287 23.77 56.20 -81.82
CA PRO A 287 23.56 54.79 -82.06
C PRO A 287 24.92 54.08 -81.89
N CYS A 288 25.19 53.54 -80.70
CA CYS A 288 26.31 52.64 -80.49
C CYS A 288 25.97 51.27 -81.12
N PRO A 289 26.76 50.77 -82.11
CA PRO A 289 26.50 49.47 -82.74
C PRO A 289 26.97 48.26 -81.92
N PHE A 290 27.53 48.46 -80.72
CA PHE A 290 28.15 47.42 -79.91
C PHE A 290 27.44 47.31 -78.56
N GLY A 291 26.33 46.58 -78.52
CA GLY A 291 25.58 46.37 -77.27
C GLY A 291 24.70 45.12 -77.25
N LYS A 292 24.63 44.37 -78.36
CA LYS A 292 23.85 43.12 -78.38
C LYS A 292 24.49 42.02 -77.52
N ASP A 293 25.82 41.97 -77.42
CA ASP A 293 26.49 40.84 -76.74
C ASP A 293 26.36 40.86 -75.20
N ASN A 294 26.29 42.04 -74.58
CA ASN A 294 26.11 42.16 -73.11
C ASN A 294 24.71 41.72 -72.64
N ASP A 295 23.67 42.01 -73.43
CA ASP A 295 22.32 41.57 -73.13
C ASP A 295 22.18 40.05 -73.32
N TYR A 296 22.87 39.45 -74.31
CA TYR A 296 22.90 38.00 -74.50
C TYR A 296 23.64 37.28 -73.37
N GLU A 297 24.72 37.85 -72.85
CA GLU A 297 25.50 37.26 -71.76
C GLU A 297 24.74 37.34 -70.42
N ALA A 298 24.13 38.49 -70.11
CA ALA A 298 23.23 38.65 -68.97
C ALA A 298 22.01 37.72 -69.05
N GLN A 299 21.41 37.57 -70.23
CA GLN A 299 20.30 36.63 -70.45
C GLN A 299 20.75 35.17 -70.28
N ARG A 300 21.96 34.84 -70.70
CA ARG A 300 22.53 33.48 -70.56
C ARG A 300 22.82 33.17 -69.08
N GLU A 301 23.35 34.12 -68.32
CA GLU A 301 23.59 33.98 -66.89
C GLU A 301 22.28 33.87 -66.08
N ALA A 302 21.27 34.68 -66.42
CA ALA A 302 19.93 34.56 -65.85
C ALA A 302 19.31 33.18 -66.13
N ASN A 303 19.43 32.67 -67.36
CA ASN A 303 18.96 31.33 -67.72
C ASN A 303 19.72 30.21 -66.98
N LYS A 304 21.02 30.39 -66.72
CA LYS A 304 21.81 29.47 -65.90
C LYS A 304 21.31 29.43 -64.45
N ILE A 305 21.09 30.60 -63.83
CA ILE A 305 20.56 30.72 -62.48
C ILE A 305 19.16 30.09 -62.38
N ILE A 306 18.28 30.36 -63.36
CA ILE A 306 16.94 29.75 -63.43
C ILE A 306 17.05 28.23 -63.50
N SER A 307 18.01 27.70 -64.27
CA SER A 307 18.23 26.25 -64.39
C SER A 307 18.72 25.64 -63.07
N ASP A 308 19.63 26.32 -62.37
CA ASP A 308 20.13 25.88 -61.05
C ASP A 308 19.02 25.86 -60.00
N TYR A 309 18.16 26.87 -59.96
CA TYR A 309 17.02 26.91 -59.05
C TYR A 309 15.94 25.88 -59.40
N LYS A 310 15.69 25.62 -60.69
CA LYS A 310 14.82 24.51 -61.12
C LYS A 310 15.35 23.17 -60.63
N TYR A 311 16.65 22.91 -60.74
CA TYR A 311 17.25 21.67 -60.25
C TYR A 311 17.17 21.55 -58.73
N LYS A 312 17.44 22.63 -57.99
CA LYS A 312 17.29 22.66 -56.52
C LYS A 312 15.85 22.40 -56.09
N LEU A 313 14.89 23.01 -56.78
CA LEU A 313 13.45 22.79 -56.54
C LEU A 313 13.09 21.32 -56.77
N GLN A 314 13.48 20.75 -57.91
CA GLN A 314 13.21 19.35 -58.22
C GLN A 314 13.81 18.38 -57.19
N LYS A 315 15.02 18.68 -56.69
CA LYS A 315 15.66 17.90 -55.63
C LYS A 315 14.89 18.00 -54.30
N ALA A 316 14.44 19.20 -53.93
CA ALA A 316 13.63 19.40 -52.74
C ALA A 316 12.25 18.71 -52.85
N GLU A 317 11.61 18.74 -54.03
CA GLU A 317 10.37 18.02 -54.30
C GLU A 317 10.55 16.50 -54.17
N GLN A 318 11.66 15.96 -54.68
CA GLN A 318 11.99 14.54 -54.51
C GLN A 318 12.23 14.17 -53.04
N GLU A 319 12.93 15.03 -52.28
CA GLU A 319 13.15 14.83 -50.84
C GLU A 319 11.84 14.87 -50.06
N MET A 320 10.94 15.80 -50.40
CA MET A 320 9.60 15.88 -49.81
C MET A 320 8.79 14.61 -50.07
N ALA A 321 8.83 14.07 -51.29
CA ALA A 321 8.16 12.81 -51.62
C ALA A 321 8.73 11.62 -50.83
N ASN A 322 10.07 11.58 -50.65
CA ASN A 322 10.72 10.55 -49.85
C ASN A 322 10.33 10.64 -48.36
N LEU A 323 10.29 11.85 -47.81
CA LEU A 323 9.87 12.09 -46.42
C LEU A 323 8.40 11.72 -46.21
N GLN A 324 7.50 12.07 -47.15
CA GLN A 324 6.10 11.66 -47.10
C GLN A 324 5.94 10.14 -47.12
N SER A 325 6.70 9.44 -47.96
CA SER A 325 6.71 7.96 -47.98
C SER A 325 7.20 7.37 -46.66
N SER A 326 8.21 8.00 -46.03
CA SER A 326 8.72 7.58 -44.71
C SER A 326 7.69 7.81 -43.60
N LEU A 327 7.03 8.97 -43.61
CA LEU A 327 5.97 9.32 -42.67
C LEU A 327 4.81 8.32 -42.76
N ALA A 328 4.33 8.01 -43.97
CA ALA A 328 3.25 7.03 -44.14
C ALA A 328 3.60 5.64 -43.57
N ARG A 329 4.86 5.21 -43.70
CA ARG A 329 5.34 3.95 -43.10
C ARG A 329 5.37 4.00 -41.58
N SER A 330 5.85 5.11 -41.00
CA SER A 330 5.91 5.26 -39.54
C SER A 330 4.51 5.38 -38.94
N GLU A 331 3.59 6.10 -39.58
CA GLU A 331 2.18 6.18 -39.20
C GLU A 331 1.53 4.79 -39.19
N THR A 332 1.75 3.99 -40.22
CA THR A 332 1.27 2.59 -40.28
C THR A 332 1.84 1.76 -39.13
N GLN A 333 3.10 1.97 -38.76
CA GLN A 333 3.73 1.28 -37.64
C GLN A 333 3.12 1.70 -36.29
N VAL A 334 2.85 2.98 -36.09
CA VAL A 334 2.18 3.51 -34.89
C VAL A 334 0.77 2.92 -34.76
N ILE A 335 0.00 2.86 -35.85
CA ILE A 335 -1.35 2.26 -35.83
C ILE A 335 -1.28 0.78 -35.41
N ARG A 336 -0.31 0.03 -35.94
CA ARG A 336 -0.11 -1.38 -35.55
C ARG A 336 0.26 -1.52 -34.09
N TYR A 337 1.24 -0.77 -33.59
CA TYR A 337 1.64 -0.85 -32.19
C TYR A 337 0.53 -0.42 -31.23
N LYS A 338 -0.26 0.59 -31.60
CA LYS A 338 -1.43 1.00 -30.83
C LYS A 338 -2.46 -0.13 -30.74
N SER A 339 -2.81 -0.75 -31.86
CA SER A 339 -3.72 -1.91 -31.90
C SER A 339 -3.21 -3.08 -31.05
N THR A 340 -1.91 -3.41 -31.16
CA THR A 340 -1.30 -4.46 -30.34
C THR A 340 -1.33 -4.13 -28.84
N ALA A 341 -1.09 -2.88 -28.46
CA ALA A 341 -1.15 -2.44 -27.07
C ALA A 341 -2.59 -2.50 -26.51
N GLU A 342 -3.58 -2.04 -27.27
CA GLU A 342 -5.00 -2.12 -26.89
C GLU A 342 -5.46 -3.57 -26.74
N ALA A 343 -5.02 -4.48 -27.62
CA ALA A 343 -5.31 -5.90 -27.50
C ALA A 343 -4.66 -6.53 -26.25
N ALA A 344 -3.44 -6.13 -25.90
CA ALA A 344 -2.75 -6.59 -24.69
C ALA A 344 -3.41 -6.05 -23.40
N GLU A 345 -3.85 -4.80 -23.39
CA GLU A 345 -4.58 -4.22 -22.26
C GLU A 345 -5.91 -4.96 -22.03
N LYS A 346 -6.62 -5.28 -23.12
CA LYS A 346 -7.85 -6.06 -23.05
C LYS A 346 -7.60 -7.46 -22.47
N SER A 347 -6.58 -8.17 -22.93
CA SER A 347 -6.26 -9.51 -22.40
C SER A 347 -5.82 -9.47 -20.93
N GLU A 348 -5.07 -8.43 -20.51
CA GLU A 348 -4.73 -8.23 -19.11
C GLU A 348 -5.99 -8.01 -18.24
N SER A 349 -6.96 -7.25 -18.75
CA SER A 349 -8.22 -7.00 -18.05
C SER A 349 -9.04 -8.28 -17.87
N GLU A 350 -9.08 -9.16 -18.87
CA GLU A 350 -9.75 -10.46 -18.83
C GLU A 350 -9.07 -11.39 -17.82
N LEU A 351 -7.73 -11.48 -17.84
CA LEU A 351 -6.96 -12.26 -16.87
C LEU A 351 -7.14 -11.77 -15.43
N LYS A 352 -7.28 -10.44 -15.21
CA LYS A 352 -7.61 -9.89 -13.89
C LYS A 352 -8.99 -10.36 -13.40
N VAL A 353 -9.96 -10.46 -14.29
CA VAL A 353 -11.31 -10.97 -13.97
C VAL A 353 -11.25 -12.46 -13.66
N GLU A 354 -10.58 -13.27 -14.47
CA GLU A 354 -10.39 -14.70 -14.22
C GLU A 354 -9.65 -14.95 -12.91
N ARG A 355 -8.58 -14.21 -12.64
CA ARG A 355 -7.84 -14.30 -11.37
C ARG A 355 -8.76 -14.09 -10.17
N ARG A 356 -9.61 -13.06 -10.22
CA ARG A 356 -10.59 -12.79 -9.15
C ARG A 356 -11.60 -13.92 -9.03
N LYS A 357 -12.07 -14.50 -10.13
CA LYS A 357 -13.00 -15.64 -10.14
C LYS A 357 -12.36 -16.87 -9.48
N LEU A 358 -11.15 -17.26 -9.93
CA LEU A 358 -10.40 -18.38 -9.37
C LEU A 358 -10.07 -18.16 -7.89
N GLN A 359 -9.77 -16.92 -7.48
CA GLN A 359 -9.52 -16.61 -6.09
C GLN A 359 -10.77 -16.82 -5.23
N ARG A 360 -11.98 -16.47 -5.71
CA ARG A 360 -13.25 -16.78 -5.03
C ARG A 360 -13.50 -18.28 -4.96
N GLU A 361 -13.28 -19.01 -6.05
CA GLU A 361 -13.42 -20.47 -6.08
C GLU A 361 -12.46 -21.13 -5.10
N ASN A 362 -11.19 -20.72 -5.04
CA ASN A 362 -10.21 -21.24 -4.08
C ASN A 362 -10.61 -20.96 -2.63
N THR A 363 -11.09 -19.75 -2.32
CA THR A 363 -11.64 -19.45 -0.99
C THR A 363 -12.87 -20.30 -0.66
N SER A 364 -13.70 -20.61 -1.65
CA SER A 364 -14.85 -21.50 -1.48
C SER A 364 -14.39 -22.93 -1.19
N TRP A 365 -13.47 -23.48 -2.00
CA TRP A 365 -12.92 -24.83 -1.81
C TRP A 365 -12.30 -25.00 -0.42
N ARG A 366 -11.51 -24.03 0.03
CA ARG A 366 -10.92 -24.02 1.38
C ARG A 366 -11.93 -23.96 2.52
N ALA A 367 -13.17 -23.54 2.26
CA ALA A 367 -14.24 -23.55 3.26
C ALA A 367 -14.98 -24.89 3.32
N TYR A 368 -14.82 -25.75 2.32
CA TYR A 368 -15.44 -27.09 2.24
C TYR A 368 -14.50 -28.23 2.64
N THR A 369 -13.19 -27.97 2.74
CA THR A 369 -12.16 -28.87 3.28
C THR A 369 -11.75 -28.42 4.67
#